data_AF-A0A8B8XEN0-F1
#
_entry.id   AF-A0A8B8XEN0-F1
#
_cell.length_a   1.000
_cell.length_b   1.000
_cell.length_c   1.000
_cell.angle_alpha   90.00
_cell.angle_beta   90.00
_cell.angle_gamma   90.00
#
_symmetry.space_group_name_H-M   'P 1'
#
loop_
_entity.id
_entity.type
_entity.pdbx_description
1 polymer ?
#
loop_
_entity_poly.entity_id
_entity_poly.type
_entity_poly.pdbx_seq_one_letter_code
_entity_poly.pdbx_strand_id
1 'polypeptide(L)'
;MVAGNGASREEEGTGGDAAAPQPQAPMRLPLVRVKALVKADPGVTLAGQEASFILARAVELFVETIAKDAYCCAQQGKWKTLQRRDLDNAIEAVDEFAFLEGTLD
;
A
#
# COMPACT_ATOMS: atom_id res chain seq x y z
N MET A 1 -27.64 63.06 -15.56
CA MET A 1 -28.07 62.15 -14.48
C MET A 1 -28.62 60.89 -15.11
N VAL A 2 -27.85 59.82 -15.13
CA VAL A 2 -28.35 58.46 -15.33
C VAL A 2 -27.76 57.66 -14.18
N ALA A 3 -28.61 57.36 -13.20
CA ALA A 3 -28.27 56.51 -12.06
C ALA A 3 -28.29 55.05 -12.54
N GLY A 4 -27.24 54.31 -12.17
CA GLY A 4 -27.14 52.89 -12.42
C GLY A 4 -28.14 52.10 -11.58
N ASN A 5 -28.52 50.94 -12.11
CA ASN A 5 -29.03 49.84 -11.29
C ASN A 5 -28.40 48.55 -11.82
N GLY A 6 -27.39 48.06 -11.10
CA GLY A 6 -26.86 46.73 -11.26
C GLY A 6 -27.67 45.74 -10.43
N ALA A 7 -27.82 44.51 -10.94
CA ALA A 7 -27.71 43.24 -10.22
C ALA A 7 -28.30 42.12 -11.09
N SER A 8 -27.46 41.52 -11.92
CA SER A 8 -27.64 40.15 -12.41
C SER A 8 -26.34 39.43 -12.15
N ARG A 9 -26.24 38.77 -10.99
CA ARG A 9 -25.15 37.85 -10.69
C ARG A 9 -25.64 36.78 -9.73
N GLU A 10 -26.10 35.70 -10.32
CA GLU A 10 -26.12 34.38 -9.69
C GLU A 10 -25.28 33.49 -10.62
N GLU A 11 -23.96 33.52 -10.43
CA GLU A 11 -23.11 32.39 -10.77
C GLU A 11 -23.18 31.42 -9.59
N GLU A 12 -23.86 30.30 -9.76
CA GLU A 12 -23.61 29.11 -8.96
C GLU A 12 -22.91 28.09 -9.87
N GLY A 13 -21.61 28.30 -10.06
CA GLY A 13 -20.70 27.23 -10.38
C GLY A 13 -20.08 26.75 -9.09
N THR A 14 -20.39 25.53 -8.66
CA THR A 14 -19.47 24.61 -7.99
C THR A 14 -20.19 23.28 -7.76
N GLY A 15 -19.56 22.19 -8.15
CA GLY A 15 -19.59 21.01 -7.28
C GLY A 15 -19.94 19.71 -7.97
N GLY A 16 -18.90 18.91 -8.19
CA GLY A 16 -19.03 17.46 -8.19
C GLY A 16 -18.97 16.83 -9.57
N ASP A 17 -17.79 16.89 -10.19
CA ASP A 17 -17.38 15.77 -11.03
C ASP A 17 -17.29 14.54 -10.12
N ALA A 18 -18.41 13.83 -9.99
CA ALA A 18 -18.49 12.58 -9.27
C ALA A 18 -17.66 11.59 -10.08
N ALA A 19 -16.36 11.52 -9.75
CA ALA A 19 -15.43 10.58 -10.33
C ALA A 19 -16.06 9.19 -10.23
N ALA A 20 -16.50 8.67 -11.37
CA ALA A 20 -17.07 7.35 -11.48
C ALA A 20 -16.09 6.35 -10.84
N PRO A 21 -16.58 5.36 -10.05
CA PRO A 21 -15.71 4.36 -9.46
C PRO A 21 -14.98 3.63 -10.59
N GLN A 22 -13.70 3.95 -10.77
CA GLN A 22 -12.86 3.24 -11.71
C GLN A 22 -12.85 1.75 -11.30
N PRO A 23 -12.84 0.81 -12.25
CA PRO A 23 -12.72 -0.61 -11.93
C PRO A 23 -11.43 -0.80 -11.15
N GLN A 24 -11.55 -1.02 -9.84
CA GLN A 24 -10.41 -1.35 -9.01
C GLN A 24 -9.86 -2.66 -9.55
N ALA A 25 -8.62 -2.63 -10.06
CA ALA A 25 -7.96 -3.85 -10.52
C ALA A 25 -8.04 -4.89 -9.40
N PRO A 26 -8.34 -6.16 -9.72
CA PRO A 26 -8.44 -7.20 -8.71
C PRO A 26 -7.11 -7.27 -7.95
N MET A 27 -7.19 -7.18 -6.63
CA MET A 27 -5.99 -7.31 -5.79
C MET A 27 -5.36 -8.69 -6.01
N ARG A 28 -4.02 -8.76 -5.93
CA ARG A 28 -3.29 -10.02 -6.06
C ARG A 28 -3.43 -10.88 -4.81
N LEU A 29 -3.62 -10.25 -3.65
CA LEU A 29 -3.82 -10.93 -2.39
C LEU A 29 -5.32 -11.12 -2.06
N PRO A 30 -5.74 -12.31 -1.60
CA PRO A 30 -7.13 -12.55 -1.23
C PRO A 30 -7.49 -11.86 0.09
N LEU A 31 -8.45 -10.91 0.04
CA LEU A 31 -8.91 -10.14 1.21
C LEU A 31 -9.33 -10.99 2.41
N VAL A 32 -9.92 -12.16 2.15
CA VAL A 32 -10.35 -13.08 3.22
C VAL A 32 -9.15 -13.56 4.05
N ARG A 33 -8.00 -13.83 3.42
CA ARG A 33 -6.79 -14.24 4.11
C ARG A 33 -6.15 -13.08 4.88
N VAL A 34 -6.13 -11.89 4.28
CA VAL A 34 -5.64 -10.67 4.94
C VAL A 34 -6.43 -10.41 6.21
N LYS A 35 -7.77 -10.46 6.15
CA LYS A 35 -8.64 -10.34 7.33
C LYS A 35 -8.38 -11.41 8.38
N ALA A 36 -8.17 -12.65 7.97
CA ALA A 36 -7.89 -13.74 8.90
C ALA A 36 -6.57 -13.54 9.66
N LEU A 37 -5.52 -13.05 8.99
CA LEU A 37 -4.23 -12.74 9.61
C LEU A 37 -4.35 -11.57 10.59
N VAL A 38 -5.07 -10.50 10.21
CA VAL A 38 -5.33 -9.35 11.10
C VAL A 38 -6.08 -9.79 12.36
N LYS A 39 -7.06 -10.68 12.23
CA LYS A 39 -7.83 -11.23 13.36
C LYS A 39 -7.11 -12.33 14.16
N ALA A 40 -5.91 -12.72 13.76
CA ALA A 40 -5.09 -13.64 14.56
C ALA A 40 -4.52 -12.93 15.80
N ASP A 41 -4.46 -11.59 15.79
CA ASP A 41 -4.14 -10.80 16.96
C ASP A 41 -5.34 -10.81 17.96
N PRO A 42 -5.16 -11.29 19.20
CA PRO A 42 -6.23 -11.32 20.21
C PRO A 42 -6.77 -9.94 20.59
N GLY A 43 -6.02 -8.86 20.34
CA GLY A 43 -6.47 -7.49 20.55
C GLY A 43 -7.43 -6.97 19.47
N VAL A 44 -7.56 -7.67 18.33
CA VAL A 44 -8.35 -7.21 17.19
C VAL A 44 -9.73 -7.88 17.16
N THR A 45 -10.76 -7.09 17.48
CA THR A 45 -12.17 -7.56 17.48
C THR A 45 -12.84 -7.43 16.11
N LEU A 46 -12.46 -6.43 15.32
CA LEU A 46 -13.04 -6.13 14.01
C LEU A 46 -11.96 -5.79 12.98
N ALA A 47 -12.07 -6.37 11.78
CA ALA A 47 -11.22 -6.05 10.63
C ALA A 47 -12.08 -5.43 9.51
N GLY A 48 -12.00 -4.11 9.37
CA GLY A 48 -12.76 -3.34 8.36
C GLY A 48 -12.35 -3.67 6.93
N GLN A 49 -13.28 -3.53 5.97
CA GLN A 49 -13.01 -3.82 4.55
C GLN A 49 -11.95 -2.88 3.96
N GLU A 50 -12.06 -1.57 4.20
CA GLU A 50 -11.11 -0.57 3.69
C GLU A 50 -9.71 -0.77 4.27
N ALA A 51 -9.60 -1.03 5.58
CA ALA A 51 -8.33 -1.35 6.23
C ALA A 51 -7.69 -2.61 5.62
N SER A 52 -8.49 -3.65 5.36
CA SER A 52 -8.02 -4.88 4.73
C SER A 52 -7.55 -4.66 3.28
N PHE A 53 -8.22 -3.76 2.55
CA PHE A 53 -7.85 -3.39 1.19
C PHE A 53 -6.51 -2.63 1.16
N ILE A 54 -6.36 -1.63 2.02
CA ILE A 54 -5.11 -0.87 2.16
C ILE A 54 -3.98 -1.80 2.57
N LEU A 55 -4.20 -2.67 3.56
CA LEU A 55 -3.19 -3.62 4.02
C LEU A 55 -2.77 -4.57 2.90
N ALA A 56 -3.71 -5.09 2.11
CA ALA A 56 -3.37 -5.95 1.00
C ALA A 56 -2.49 -5.22 -0.03
N ARG A 57 -2.81 -3.96 -0.36
CA ARG A 57 -1.97 -3.16 -1.26
C ARG A 57 -0.59 -2.87 -0.67
N ALA A 58 -0.53 -2.58 0.63
CA ALA A 58 0.73 -2.36 1.33
C ALA A 58 1.60 -3.63 1.32
N VAL A 59 1.02 -4.80 1.54
CA VAL A 59 1.75 -6.09 1.49
C VAL A 59 2.24 -6.40 0.08
N GLU A 60 1.48 -6.09 -0.97
CA GLU A 60 1.96 -6.23 -2.35
C GLU A 60 3.20 -5.36 -2.62
N LEU A 61 3.16 -4.10 -2.19
CA LEU A 61 4.30 -3.18 -2.31
C LEU A 61 5.48 -3.65 -1.45
N PHE A 62 5.23 -4.10 -0.23
CA PHE A 62 6.25 -4.61 0.67
C PHE A 62 7.00 -5.81 0.07
N VAL A 63 6.27 -6.79 -0.49
CA VAL A 63 6.87 -7.96 -1.15
C VAL A 63 7.71 -7.54 -2.36
N GLU A 64 7.23 -6.58 -3.15
CA GLU A 64 7.99 -6.05 -4.29
C GLU A 64 9.29 -5.35 -3.85
N THR A 65 9.22 -4.52 -2.79
CA THR A 65 10.37 -3.78 -2.27
C THR A 65 11.43 -4.73 -1.72
N ILE A 66 11.06 -5.61 -0.78
CA ILE A 66 12.03 -6.50 -0.14
C ILE A 66 12.64 -7.48 -1.15
N ALA A 67 11.88 -7.93 -2.15
CA ALA A 67 12.40 -8.78 -3.22
C ALA A 67 13.43 -8.05 -4.10
N LYS A 68 13.23 -6.76 -4.38
CA LYS A 68 14.19 -5.94 -5.12
C LYS A 68 15.47 -5.73 -4.32
N ASP A 69 15.35 -5.41 -3.03
CA ASP A 69 16.52 -5.17 -2.17
C ASP A 69 17.35 -6.44 -1.97
N ALA A 70 16.69 -7.56 -1.68
CA ALA A 70 17.35 -8.87 -1.63
C ALA A 70 18.00 -9.24 -2.97
N TYR A 71 17.37 -8.91 -4.11
CA TYR A 71 17.96 -9.14 -5.42
C TYR A 71 19.18 -8.25 -5.68
N CYS A 72 19.17 -7.00 -5.21
CA CYS A 72 20.35 -6.14 -5.24
C CYS A 72 21.52 -6.78 -4.47
N CYS A 73 21.28 -7.40 -3.32
CA CYS A 73 22.29 -8.16 -2.58
C CYS A 73 22.81 -9.38 -3.38
N ALA A 74 21.91 -10.15 -4.01
CA ALA A 74 22.29 -11.30 -4.85
C ALA A 74 23.18 -10.89 -6.04
N GLN A 75 22.85 -9.76 -6.68
CA GLN A 75 23.59 -9.21 -7.82
C GLN A 75 25.00 -8.75 -7.43
N GLN A 76 25.20 -8.23 -6.22
CA GLN A 76 26.53 -7.88 -5.71
C GLN A 76 27.43 -9.11 -5.61
N GLY A 77 26.87 -10.27 -5.26
CA GLY A 77 27.59 -11.54 -5.29
C GLY A 77 27.77 -12.14 -6.70
N LYS A 78 27.19 -11.54 -7.76
CA LYS A 78 27.09 -12.07 -9.13
C LYS A 78 26.19 -13.31 -9.28
N TRP A 79 25.15 -13.42 -8.45
CA TRP A 79 24.22 -14.55 -8.47
C TRP A 79 22.99 -14.17 -9.28
N LYS A 80 22.54 -15.09 -10.14
CA LYS A 80 21.28 -14.95 -10.90
C LYS A 80 20.07 -15.56 -10.16
N THR A 81 20.34 -16.23 -9.05
CA THR A 81 19.34 -16.92 -8.23
C THR A 81 19.34 -16.25 -6.86
N LEU A 82 18.19 -15.70 -6.46
CA LEU A 82 17.97 -15.15 -5.13
C LEU A 82 18.07 -16.28 -4.10
N GLN A 83 18.88 -16.08 -3.07
CA GLN A 83 19.02 -17.02 -1.96
C GLN A 83 18.58 -16.39 -0.65
N ARG A 84 18.34 -17.23 0.36
CA ARG A 84 17.94 -16.79 1.69
C ARG A 84 18.92 -15.79 2.31
N ARG A 85 20.22 -16.04 2.21
CA ARG A 85 21.24 -15.10 2.72
C ARG A 85 21.14 -13.71 2.10
N ASP A 86 20.64 -13.60 0.87
CA ASP A 86 20.53 -12.30 0.19
C ASP A 86 19.34 -11.51 0.78
N LEU A 87 18.31 -12.22 1.24
CA LEU A 87 17.22 -11.65 2.03
C LEU A 87 17.69 -11.24 3.43
N ASP A 88 18.48 -12.10 4.09
CA ASP A 88 19.05 -11.79 5.41
C ASP A 88 19.92 -10.52 5.34
N ASN A 89 20.79 -10.42 4.32
CA ASN A 89 21.59 -9.22 4.06
C ASN A 89 20.75 -7.96 3.80
N ALA A 90 19.59 -8.10 3.12
CA ALA A 90 18.71 -6.96 2.89
C ALA A 90 18.02 -6.50 4.17
N ILE A 91 17.63 -7.44 5.05
CA ILE A 91 17.04 -7.14 6.36
C ILE A 91 18.05 -6.40 7.24
N GLU A 92 19.30 -6.88 7.29
CA GLU A 92 20.37 -6.23 8.07
C GLU A 92 20.77 -4.84 7.54
N ALA A 93 20.58 -4.58 6.25
CA ALA A 93 21.01 -3.34 5.60
C ALA A 93 19.97 -2.21 5.66
N VAL A 94 18.69 -2.52 5.92
CA VAL A 94 17.56 -1.57 5.79
C VAL A 94 16.79 -1.53 7.10
N ASP A 95 16.83 -0.37 7.78
CA ASP A 95 16.20 -0.16 9.10
C ASP A 95 14.69 -0.41 9.08
N GLU A 96 14.01 -0.09 7.95
CA GLU A 96 12.59 -0.35 7.76
C GLU A 96 12.22 -1.85 7.80
N PHE A 97 13.21 -2.75 7.64
CA PHE A 97 13.03 -4.20 7.74
C PHE A 97 13.39 -4.78 9.11
N ALA A 98 13.83 -3.97 10.08
CA ALA A 98 14.25 -4.45 11.40
C ALA A 98 13.18 -5.29 12.14
N PHE A 99 11.89 -5.07 11.84
CA PHE A 99 10.80 -5.88 12.39
C PHE A 99 10.82 -7.37 11.98
N LEU A 100 11.64 -7.73 10.99
CA LEU A 100 11.83 -9.10 10.50
C LEU A 100 13.03 -9.81 11.12
N GLU A 101 13.89 -9.10 11.86
CA GLU A 101 15.05 -9.70 12.54
C GLU A 101 14.61 -10.83 13.48
N GLY A 102 15.30 -11.98 13.41
CA GLY A 102 14.98 -13.18 14.19
C GLY A 102 13.66 -13.87 13.82
N THR A 103 12.91 -13.38 12.82
CA THR A 103 11.66 -14.02 12.38
C THR A 103 11.91 -15.18 11.41
N LEU A 104 13.04 -15.15 10.70
CA LEU A 104 13.28 -16.09 9.61
C LEU A 104 13.95 -17.39 10.06
N ASP A 105 14.58 -17.47 11.23
CA ASP A 105 15.45 -18.58 11.70
C ASP A 105 14.97 -20.01 11.37
#